data_AF-A0AAN8I937-F1
#
_entry.id   AF-A0AAN8I937-F1
#
_cell.length_a   1.000
_cell.length_b   1.000
_cell.length_c   1.000
_cell.angle_alpha   90.00
_cell.angle_beta   90.00
_cell.angle_gamma   90.00
#
_symmetry.space_group_name_H-M   'P 1'
#
loop_
_entity.id
_entity.type
_entity.pdbx_description
1 polymer ?
#
loop_
_entity_poly.entity_id
_entity_poly.type
_entity_poly.pdbx_seq_one_letter_code
_entity_poly.pdbx_strand_id
1 'polypeptide(L)'
;MGSGSSKAEPPVVVTSKIPLFCLKKLGPRHVLVAGGGGESKTGVQNLIQTYLLTYGNRKNPKCPTPMKAVLVDTIDTDIYATMNMDVVCCSNPENGRYLIAAGHGQYCDVYETTGHGVGKDSANEDVLKFNIKLVGRLTTSEKVESFQVSFTGL
;
A
#
# COMPACT_ATOMS: atom_id res chain seq x y z
N MET A 1 26.87 -36.53 3.86
CA MET A 1 26.56 -35.49 2.85
C MET A 1 25.24 -34.86 3.24
N GLY A 2 25.21 -33.56 3.50
CA GLY A 2 24.11 -32.89 4.21
C GLY A 2 22.85 -32.76 3.36
N SER A 3 21.71 -33.20 3.91
CA SER A 3 20.38 -32.90 3.40
C SER A 3 20.02 -31.45 3.75
N GLY A 4 20.34 -30.52 2.87
CA GLY A 4 19.83 -29.15 2.98
C GLY A 4 18.33 -29.17 2.73
N SER A 5 17.51 -29.12 3.80
CA SER A 5 16.09 -28.88 3.65
C SER A 5 15.90 -27.52 2.99
N SER A 6 15.37 -27.48 1.76
CA SER A 6 14.94 -26.22 1.15
C SER A 6 13.98 -25.53 2.11
N LYS A 7 14.25 -24.26 2.44
CA LYS A 7 13.34 -23.48 3.27
C LYS A 7 12.01 -23.40 2.52
N ALA A 8 10.92 -23.87 3.14
CA ALA A 8 9.60 -23.73 2.56
C ALA A 8 9.30 -22.23 2.34
N GLU A 9 8.77 -21.89 1.17
CA GLU A 9 8.37 -20.52 0.88
C GLU A 9 7.30 -20.05 1.88
N PRO A 10 7.34 -18.77 2.30
CA PRO A 10 6.31 -18.23 3.18
C PRO A 10 4.91 -18.34 2.53
N PRO A 11 3.86 -18.61 3.31
CA PRO A 11 2.50 -18.63 2.81
C PRO A 11 2.06 -17.26 2.29
N VAL A 12 1.45 -17.24 1.11
CA VAL A 12 0.78 -16.04 0.58
C VAL A 12 -0.57 -15.86 1.27
N VAL A 13 -0.77 -14.71 1.94
CA VAL A 13 -2.01 -14.38 2.65
C VAL A 13 -2.96 -13.48 1.84
N VAL A 14 -2.45 -12.80 0.81
CA VAL A 14 -3.21 -12.03 -0.17
C VAL A 14 -2.36 -11.74 -1.41
N THR A 15 -3.02 -11.58 -2.56
CA THR A 15 -2.38 -11.15 -3.81
C THR A 15 -2.97 -9.79 -4.19
N SER A 16 -2.11 -8.79 -4.37
CA SER A 16 -2.52 -7.48 -4.88
C SER A 16 -2.68 -7.52 -6.41
N LYS A 17 -3.52 -6.63 -6.94
CA LYS A 17 -3.70 -6.42 -8.39
C LYS A 17 -2.59 -5.56 -9.01
N ILE A 18 -1.71 -5.00 -8.19
CA ILE A 18 -0.63 -4.10 -8.61
C ILE A 18 0.74 -4.63 -8.14
N PRO A 19 1.83 -4.32 -8.85
CA PRO A 19 3.18 -4.46 -8.31
C PRO A 19 3.30 -3.67 -7.01
N LEU A 20 3.87 -4.29 -5.97
CA LEU A 20 4.03 -3.67 -4.66
C LEU A 20 5.45 -3.13 -4.52
N PHE A 21 5.57 -1.83 -4.27
CA PHE A 21 6.84 -1.16 -4.01
C PHE A 21 6.96 -0.72 -2.54
N CYS A 22 5.83 -0.46 -1.89
CA CYS A 22 5.77 0.04 -0.52
C CYS A 22 4.97 -0.90 0.38
N LEU A 23 5.40 -1.03 1.64
CA LEU A 23 4.67 -1.67 2.73
C LEU A 23 4.87 -0.85 4.01
N LYS A 24 3.78 -0.41 4.65
CA LYS A 24 3.80 0.25 5.96
C LYS A 24 2.66 -0.23 6.85
N LYS A 25 2.91 -0.30 8.16
CA LYS A 25 1.85 -0.57 9.14
C LYS A 25 1.05 0.71 9.40
N LEU A 26 -0.27 0.57 9.51
CA LEU A 26 -1.20 1.64 9.88
C LEU A 26 -2.03 1.14 11.06
N GLY A 27 -1.77 1.64 12.27
CA GLY A 27 -2.41 1.12 13.48
C GLY A 27 -2.10 -0.36 13.76
N PRO A 28 -2.85 -1.04 14.64
CA PRO A 28 -2.45 -2.34 15.18
C PRO A 28 -2.44 -3.48 14.15
N ARG A 29 -3.42 -3.51 13.24
CA ARG A 29 -3.69 -4.64 12.33
C ARG A 29 -3.85 -4.25 10.86
N HIS A 30 -3.76 -2.98 10.51
CA HIS A 30 -3.80 -2.59 9.11
C HIS A 30 -2.40 -2.43 8.54
N VAL A 31 -2.26 -2.79 7.28
CA VAL A 31 -1.06 -2.56 6.48
C VAL A 31 -1.46 -1.83 5.22
N LEU A 32 -0.72 -0.79 4.89
CA LEU A 32 -0.74 -0.12 3.60
C LEU A 32 0.26 -0.81 2.69
N VAL A 33 -0.19 -1.16 1.50
CA VAL A 33 0.69 -1.52 0.40
C VAL A 33 0.42 -0.58 -0.76
N ALA A 34 1.46 -0.22 -1.50
CA ALA A 34 1.31 0.69 -2.62
C ALA A 34 2.30 0.42 -3.74
N GLY A 35 1.94 0.83 -4.95
CA GLY A 35 2.74 0.67 -6.14
C GLY A 35 1.88 0.82 -7.40
N GLY A 36 2.29 0.18 -8.48
CA GLY A 36 1.58 0.23 -9.76
C GLY A 36 2.47 0.08 -10.98
N GLY A 37 1.90 0.29 -12.16
CA GLY A 37 2.60 0.23 -13.45
C GLY A 37 3.28 1.53 -13.88
N GLY A 38 3.09 2.61 -13.12
CA GLY A 38 3.55 3.95 -13.47
C GLY A 38 2.79 4.52 -14.68
N GLU A 39 3.40 5.52 -15.34
CA GLU A 39 2.78 6.26 -16.45
C GLU A 39 2.78 5.48 -17.78
N SER A 40 3.31 4.26 -17.80
CA SER A 40 3.65 3.49 -19.01
C SER A 40 2.45 2.92 -19.79
N LYS A 41 1.19 3.29 -19.45
CA LYS A 41 -0.06 2.79 -20.07
C LYS A 41 -0.11 1.26 -20.22
N THR A 42 0.50 0.52 -19.31
CA THR A 42 0.57 -0.95 -19.31
C THR A 42 -0.75 -1.64 -19.00
N GLY A 43 -1.80 -0.89 -18.67
CA GLY A 43 -3.07 -1.42 -18.17
C GLY A 43 -3.05 -1.79 -16.69
N VAL A 44 -1.91 -1.63 -16.02
CA VAL A 44 -1.76 -1.86 -14.58
C VAL A 44 -2.09 -0.57 -13.83
N GLN A 45 -3.03 -0.64 -12.88
CA GLN A 45 -3.44 0.50 -12.07
C GLN A 45 -2.32 0.94 -11.11
N ASN A 46 -2.40 2.18 -10.62
CA ASN A 46 -1.56 2.68 -9.54
C ASN A 46 -2.43 2.90 -8.30
N LEU A 47 -2.14 2.17 -7.23
CA LEU A 47 -3.02 2.12 -6.06
C LEU A 47 -2.23 2.21 -4.75
N ILE A 48 -2.87 2.78 -3.74
CA ILE A 48 -2.58 2.52 -2.32
C ILE A 48 -3.72 1.66 -1.80
N GLN A 49 -3.40 0.48 -1.26
CA GLN A 49 -4.36 -0.48 -0.74
C GLN A 49 -4.17 -0.68 0.75
N THR A 50 -5.26 -0.59 1.51
CA THR A 50 -5.27 -0.89 2.94
C THR A 50 -5.79 -2.30 3.15
N TYR A 51 -4.98 -3.15 3.78
CA TYR A 51 -5.36 -4.50 4.17
C TYR A 51 -5.48 -4.61 5.68
N LEU A 52 -6.57 -5.22 6.16
CA LEU A 52 -6.74 -5.64 7.54
C LEU A 52 -6.24 -7.07 7.72
N LEU A 53 -5.23 -7.24 8.57
CA LEU A 53 -4.74 -8.55 8.98
C LEU A 53 -5.69 -9.15 10.01
N THR A 54 -6.19 -10.35 9.73
CA THR A 54 -7.15 -11.05 10.59
C THR A 54 -6.99 -12.56 10.48
N TYR A 55 -7.80 -13.32 11.20
CA TYR A 55 -7.82 -14.77 11.16
C TYR A 55 -9.12 -15.27 10.54
N GLY A 56 -9.02 -16.25 9.66
CA GLY A 56 -10.17 -16.97 9.11
C GLY A 56 -10.53 -18.19 9.94
N ASN A 57 -11.67 -18.80 9.61
CA ASN A 57 -12.15 -20.01 10.27
C ASN A 57 -11.58 -21.31 9.66
N ARG A 58 -10.96 -21.23 8.47
CA ARG A 58 -10.41 -22.39 7.77
C ARG A 58 -8.89 -22.40 7.88
N LYS A 59 -8.33 -23.56 8.26
CA LYS A 59 -6.89 -23.79 8.20
C LYS A 59 -6.44 -23.74 6.74
N ASN A 60 -5.48 -22.89 6.43
CA ASN A 60 -4.79 -22.93 5.15
C ASN A 60 -3.66 -23.98 5.29
N PRO A 61 -3.67 -25.09 4.53
CA PRO A 61 -2.66 -26.14 4.68
C PRO A 61 -1.22 -25.67 4.42
N LYS A 62 -1.05 -24.52 3.76
CA LYS A 62 0.27 -23.90 3.52
C LYS A 62 0.66 -22.87 4.58
N CYS A 63 -0.25 -22.46 5.47
CA CYS A 63 0.02 -21.46 6.49
C CYS A 63 -0.08 -22.08 7.90
N PRO A 64 0.92 -21.91 8.77
CA PRO A 64 0.87 -22.41 10.15
C PRO A 64 -0.30 -21.84 10.97
N THR A 65 -0.83 -20.69 10.56
CA THR A 65 -1.96 -20.02 11.20
C THR A 65 -3.07 -19.77 10.17
N PRO A 66 -4.33 -19.60 10.57
CA PRO A 66 -5.41 -19.23 9.66
C PRO A 66 -5.37 -17.73 9.29
N MET A 67 -4.20 -17.10 9.29
CA MET A 67 -4.02 -15.69 8.98
C MET A 67 -4.47 -15.39 7.55
N LYS A 68 -5.23 -14.31 7.38
CA LYS A 68 -5.65 -13.75 6.11
C LYS A 68 -5.49 -12.22 6.14
N ALA A 69 -5.36 -11.62 4.97
CA ALA A 69 -5.41 -10.17 4.80
C ALA A 69 -6.62 -9.81 3.93
N VAL A 70 -7.46 -8.92 4.44
CA VAL A 70 -8.71 -8.50 3.78
C VAL A 70 -8.54 -7.08 3.28
N LEU A 71 -8.83 -6.84 2.00
CA LEU A 71 -8.80 -5.48 1.44
C LEU A 71 -9.96 -4.68 2.05
N VAL A 72 -9.65 -3.56 2.71
CA VAL A 72 -10.65 -2.72 3.38
C VAL A 72 -10.74 -1.30 2.83
N ASP A 73 -9.72 -0.87 2.08
CA ASP A 73 -9.75 0.42 1.39
C ASP A 73 -8.81 0.45 0.18
N THR A 74 -9.09 1.31 -0.78
CA THR A 74 -8.26 1.51 -1.98
C THR A 74 -8.31 2.97 -2.41
N ILE A 75 -7.14 3.57 -2.60
CA ILE A 75 -6.96 4.91 -3.14
C ILE A 75 -6.31 4.77 -4.51
N ASP A 76 -6.96 5.34 -5.52
CA ASP A 76 -6.40 5.46 -6.87
C ASP A 76 -5.42 6.63 -6.90
N THR A 77 -4.19 6.38 -7.35
CA THR A 77 -3.14 7.40 -7.48
C THR A 77 -2.94 7.84 -8.94
N ASP A 78 -3.95 7.60 -9.77
CA ASP A 78 -4.05 7.98 -11.18
C ASP A 78 -2.88 7.40 -11.99
N ILE A 79 -2.11 8.24 -12.67
CA ILE A 79 -0.98 7.82 -13.49
C ILE A 79 0.29 7.54 -12.67
N TYR A 80 0.28 7.86 -11.36
CA TYR A 80 1.50 7.86 -10.55
C TYR A 80 1.62 6.62 -9.67
N ALA A 81 2.60 5.75 -9.96
CA ALA A 81 2.96 4.68 -9.05
C ALA A 81 3.56 5.23 -7.74
N THR A 82 3.15 4.67 -6.61
CA THR A 82 3.74 5.01 -5.31
C THR A 82 5.02 4.22 -5.10
N MET A 83 6.17 4.89 -5.11
CA MET A 83 7.50 4.24 -5.04
C MET A 83 8.16 4.35 -3.66
N ASN A 84 7.68 5.26 -2.81
CA ASN A 84 8.09 5.35 -1.42
C ASN A 84 6.87 5.70 -0.55
N MET A 85 6.89 5.30 0.71
CA MET A 85 5.84 5.65 1.65
C MET A 85 6.43 5.80 3.04
N ASP A 86 5.85 6.67 3.85
CA ASP A 86 6.03 6.64 5.30
C ASP A 86 4.75 6.99 6.04
N VAL A 87 4.64 6.52 7.28
CA VAL A 87 3.45 6.68 8.12
C VAL A 87 3.85 7.10 9.51
N VAL A 88 3.29 8.22 9.98
CA VAL A 88 3.51 8.74 11.33
C VAL A 88 2.18 8.77 12.07
N CYS A 89 2.18 8.25 13.30
CA CYS A 89 1.05 8.39 14.20
C CYS A 89 1.08 9.78 14.85
N CYS A 90 0.03 10.58 14.63
CA CYS A 90 -0.01 11.98 15.08
C CYS A 90 -0.61 12.16 16.47
N SER A 91 -1.14 11.08 17.05
CA SER A 91 -1.78 11.11 18.37
C SER A 91 -1.77 9.69 18.97
N ASN A 92 -2.60 9.42 19.97
CA ASN A 92 -2.79 8.05 20.45
C ASN A 92 -3.30 7.15 19.31
N PRO A 93 -2.72 5.94 19.12
CA PRO A 93 -3.15 5.01 18.07
C PRO A 93 -4.65 4.70 18.05
N GLU A 94 -5.28 4.70 19.23
CA GLU A 94 -6.73 4.49 19.43
C GLU A 94 -7.60 5.56 18.75
N ASN A 95 -7.09 6.78 18.60
CA ASN A 95 -7.79 7.86 17.91
C ASN A 95 -7.76 7.69 16.39
N GLY A 96 -6.94 6.78 15.88
CA GLY A 96 -6.85 6.48 14.46
C GLY A 96 -6.39 7.66 13.60
N ARG A 97 -5.54 8.55 14.15
CA ARG A 97 -4.99 9.70 13.42
C ARG A 97 -3.53 9.50 13.03
N TYR A 98 -3.29 9.41 11.74
CA TYR A 98 -1.99 9.19 11.12
C TYR A 98 -1.82 10.15 9.94
N LEU A 99 -0.58 10.54 9.69
CA LEU A 99 -0.15 11.14 8.44
C LEU A 99 0.57 10.08 7.61
N ILE A 100 0.24 10.04 6.33
CA ILE A 100 0.82 9.12 5.35
C ILE A 100 1.45 10.00 4.28
N ALA A 101 2.76 9.88 4.09
CA ALA A 101 3.48 10.50 2.99
C ALA A 101 3.73 9.45 1.91
N ALA A 102 3.24 9.66 0.70
CA ALA A 102 3.39 8.76 -0.44
C ALA A 102 4.22 9.47 -1.53
N GLY A 103 5.39 8.92 -1.85
CA GLY A 103 6.26 9.43 -2.90
C GLY A 103 5.85 8.89 -4.27
N HIS A 104 5.60 9.81 -5.19
CA HIS A 104 5.13 9.60 -6.55
C HIS A 104 6.09 10.26 -7.54
N GLY A 105 7.08 9.56 -8.09
CA GLY A 105 8.01 10.18 -9.05
C GLY A 105 8.59 11.51 -8.55
N GLN A 106 8.07 12.63 -9.08
CA GLN A 106 8.43 14.02 -8.73
C GLN A 106 7.60 14.69 -7.62
N TYR A 107 6.53 14.06 -7.14
CA TYR A 107 5.62 14.60 -6.13
C TYR A 107 5.61 13.73 -4.87
N CYS A 108 5.15 14.29 -3.76
CA CYS A 108 4.77 13.51 -2.59
C CYS A 108 3.38 13.93 -2.10
N ASP A 109 2.42 13.00 -2.14
CA ASP A 109 1.09 13.23 -1.62
C ASP A 109 1.03 12.90 -0.13
N VAL A 110 0.37 13.78 0.62
CA VAL A 110 0.17 13.63 2.05
C VAL A 110 -1.30 13.33 2.29
N TYR A 111 -1.56 12.20 2.93
CA TYR A 111 -2.89 11.78 3.37
C TYR A 111 -2.98 11.85 4.89
N GLU A 112 -4.19 12.10 5.39
CA GLU A 112 -4.51 12.08 6.81
C GLU A 112 -5.61 11.05 7.07
N THR A 113 -5.50 10.31 8.17
CA THR A 113 -6.61 9.50 8.69
C THR A 113 -7.38 10.28 9.76
N THR A 114 -8.70 10.36 9.64
CA THR A 114 -9.55 11.12 10.58
C THR A 114 -10.18 10.27 11.69
N GLY A 115 -9.75 9.01 11.79
CA GLY A 115 -10.27 8.02 12.74
C GLY A 115 -10.70 6.73 12.03
N HIS A 116 -11.49 5.94 12.76
CA HIS A 116 -11.99 4.65 12.31
C HIS A 116 -13.35 4.78 11.62
N GLY A 117 -13.61 3.89 10.67
CA GLY A 117 -14.90 3.71 10.02
C GLY A 117 -15.23 2.24 9.84
N VAL A 118 -16.48 1.97 9.46
CA VAL A 118 -16.92 0.63 9.06
C VAL A 118 -17.01 0.60 7.54
N GLY A 119 -16.30 -0.36 6.93
CA GLY A 119 -16.38 -0.69 5.53
C GLY A 119 -17.01 -2.06 5.32
N LYS A 120 -17.11 -2.45 4.04
CA LYS A 120 -17.50 -3.80 3.64
C LYS A 120 -16.34 -4.45 2.92
N ASP A 121 -16.08 -5.71 3.23
CA ASP A 121 -15.11 -6.50 2.47
C ASP A 121 -15.74 -7.13 1.22
N SER A 122 -14.95 -7.95 0.52
CA SER A 122 -15.40 -8.69 -0.66
C SER A 122 -16.50 -9.72 -0.38
N ALA A 123 -16.71 -10.12 0.88
CA ALA A 123 -17.80 -10.98 1.34
C ALA A 123 -19.00 -10.18 1.87
N ASN A 124 -18.96 -8.84 1.77
CA ASN A 124 -19.96 -7.92 2.30
C ASN A 124 -20.10 -7.97 3.85
N GLU A 125 -19.06 -8.45 4.52
CA GLU A 125 -18.95 -8.43 5.98
C GLU A 125 -18.46 -7.06 6.47
N ASP A 126 -18.91 -6.65 7.65
CA ASP A 126 -18.45 -5.41 8.26
C ASP A 126 -16.99 -5.53 8.68
N VAL A 127 -16.17 -4.58 8.22
CA VAL A 127 -14.73 -4.55 8.50
C VAL A 127 -14.30 -3.17 8.98
N LEU A 128 -13.38 -3.16 9.94
CA LEU A 128 -12.76 -1.94 10.43
C LEU A 128 -11.85 -1.35 9.35
N LYS A 129 -12.05 -0.08 9.01
CA LYS A 129 -11.18 0.69 8.10
C LYS A 129 -10.77 2.02 8.73
N PHE A 130 -9.78 2.67 8.13
CA PHE A 130 -9.47 4.07 8.40
C PHE A 130 -10.22 4.96 7.42
N ASN A 131 -10.63 6.15 7.88
CA ASN A 131 -11.14 7.19 6.98
C ASN A 131 -9.93 7.98 6.48
N ILE A 132 -9.47 7.69 5.27
CA ILE A 132 -8.27 8.31 4.67
C ILE A 132 -8.70 9.42 3.71
N LYS A 133 -8.05 10.59 3.78
CA LYS A 133 -8.27 11.71 2.85
C LYS A 133 -6.93 12.30 2.40
N LEU A 134 -6.85 12.73 1.14
CA LEU A 134 -5.74 13.53 0.65
C LEU A 134 -5.82 14.93 1.29
N VAL A 135 -4.72 15.40 1.89
CA VAL A 135 -4.66 16.70 2.57
C VAL A 135 -3.62 17.66 1.99
N GLY A 136 -2.69 17.17 1.17
CA GLY A 136 -1.72 18.03 0.52
C GLY A 136 -0.83 17.30 -0.48
N ARG A 137 -0.09 18.08 -1.24
CA ARG A 137 0.95 17.62 -2.17
C ARG A 137 2.20 18.47 -1.98
N LEU A 138 3.32 17.80 -1.73
CA LEU A 138 4.65 18.39 -1.82
C LEU A 138 5.13 18.24 -3.26
N THR A 139 5.58 19.33 -3.85
CA THR A 139 6.07 19.40 -5.24
C THR A 139 7.32 20.25 -5.29
N THR A 140 8.13 20.07 -6.33
CA THR A 140 9.24 20.97 -6.65
C THR A 140 8.73 22.18 -7.44
N SER A 141 9.43 23.31 -7.34
CA SER A 141 9.10 24.57 -8.01
C SER A 141 9.58 24.65 -9.47
N GLU A 142 10.48 23.75 -9.87
CA GLU A 142 11.01 23.72 -11.22
C GLU A 142 10.03 22.98 -12.14
N LYS A 143 9.62 23.62 -13.23
CA LYS A 143 9.07 22.90 -14.37
C LYS A 143 10.16 21.93 -14.81
N VAL A 144 9.92 20.63 -14.66
CA VAL A 144 10.79 19.61 -15.25
C VAL A 144 10.64 19.72 -16.76
N GLU A 145 11.41 20.59 -17.40
CA GLU A 145 11.65 20.52 -18.82
C GLU A 145 12.35 19.17 -19.05
N SER A 146 11.54 18.19 -19.44
CA SER A 146 11.89 16.90 -20.03
C SER A 146 13.36 16.49 -19.91
N PHE A 147 13.61 15.39 -19.20
CA PHE A 147 14.83 14.56 -19.25
C PHE A 147 15.06 13.93 -20.65
N GLN A 148 14.94 14.72 -21.72
CA GLN A 148 15.33 14.42 -23.08
C GLN A 148 16.48 15.36 -23.47
N VAL A 149 17.61 15.26 -22.76
CA VAL A 149 18.88 15.59 -23.41
C VAL A 149 19.37 14.30 -24.02
N SER A 150 19.06 14.13 -25.30
CA SER A 150 19.71 13.20 -26.20
C SER A 150 21.22 13.21 -25.96
N PHE A 151 21.79 12.07 -25.56
CA PHE A 151 23.22 11.83 -25.66
C PHE A 151 23.58 11.76 -27.15
N THR A 152 23.91 12.91 -27.74
CA THR A 152 24.77 12.99 -28.91
C THR A 152 26.16 13.38 -28.45
N GLY A 153 27.10 12.44 -28.53
CA GLY A 153 28.53 12.76 -28.43
C GLY A 153 29.35 11.73 -27.64
N LEU A 154 29.77 10.67 -28.32
CA LEU A 154 31.19 10.38 -28.61
C LEU A 154 31.27 9.30 -29.69
#